data_AF-A0A380DNA9-F1
#
_entry.id   AF-A0A380DNA9-F1
#
_cell.length_a   1.000
_cell.length_b   1.000
_cell.length_c   1.000
_cell.angle_alpha   90.00
_cell.angle_beta   90.00
_cell.angle_gamma   90.00
#
_symmetry.space_group_name_H-M   'P 1'
#
loop_
_entity.id
_entity.type
_entity.pdbx_description
1 polymer ?
#
loop_
_entity_poly.entity_id
_entity_poly.type
_entity_poly.pdbx_seq_one_letter_code
_entity_poly.pdbx_strand_id
1 'polypeptide(L)'
;MNLIRSHACGLGEPFSKEVALVMMILRLNTLLKGHSGATLELVRQLQFFINERIIPIIPQQGSLGASGDLAPLSHLALALIGEGKVLHRGEEKDSDDVLRELNRQPLNLQAKEGLALINGTQAMTAQGVISYIEAEDLGYQSEWIAALTHQSLNGIIDAYRHDVHAVRNFKNRLMWQRVCVIG
;
A
#
# COMPACT_ATOMS: atom_id res chain seq x y z
N MET A 1 5.42 1.34 -24.73
CA MET A 1 4.04 0.83 -24.82
C MET A 1 3.94 -0.70 -24.68
N ASN A 2 4.48 -1.49 -25.61
CA ASN A 2 4.25 -2.94 -25.67
C ASN A 2 4.58 -3.72 -24.38
N LEU A 3 5.61 -3.30 -23.65
CA LEU A 3 6.00 -3.92 -22.38
C LEU A 3 4.89 -3.87 -21.32
N ILE A 4 4.22 -2.72 -21.17
CA ILE A 4 3.20 -2.52 -20.13
C ILE A 4 1.95 -3.33 -20.48
N ARG A 5 1.48 -3.22 -21.72
CA ARG A 5 0.30 -3.96 -22.18
C ARG A 5 0.50 -5.48 -22.10
N SER A 6 1.70 -5.99 -22.37
CA SER A 6 1.97 -7.44 -22.26
C SER A 6 2.10 -7.94 -20.83
N HIS A 7 2.49 -7.08 -19.88
CA HIS A 7 2.67 -7.45 -18.48
C HIS A 7 1.45 -7.12 -17.60
N ALA A 8 0.45 -6.41 -18.10
CA ALA A 8 -0.84 -6.18 -17.44
C ALA A 8 -1.73 -7.44 -17.46
N CYS A 9 -1.18 -8.58 -17.07
CA CYS A 9 -1.86 -9.88 -17.01
C CYS A 9 -2.35 -10.23 -15.59
N GLY A 10 -2.49 -9.23 -14.72
CA GLY A 10 -3.01 -9.42 -13.36
C GLY A 10 -4.46 -9.94 -13.37
N LEU A 11 -4.80 -10.77 -12.39
CA LEU A 11 -6.10 -11.44 -12.26
C LEU A 11 -6.64 -11.32 -10.82
N GLY A 12 -7.89 -11.76 -10.63
CA GLY A 12 -8.56 -11.80 -9.35
C GLY A 12 -9.14 -10.46 -8.91
N GLU A 13 -9.60 -10.42 -7.66
CA GLU A 13 -10.14 -9.22 -7.05
C GLU A 13 -9.10 -8.08 -7.04
N PRO A 14 -9.54 -6.82 -7.20
CA PRO A 14 -8.63 -5.68 -7.15
C PRO A 14 -8.12 -5.42 -5.73
N PHE A 15 -6.94 -4.81 -5.61
CA PHE A 15 -6.46 -4.26 -4.36
C PHE A 15 -7.45 -3.23 -3.81
N SER A 16 -7.48 -3.07 -2.49
CA SER A 16 -8.25 -1.98 -1.89
C SER A 16 -7.74 -0.63 -2.40
N LYS A 17 -8.62 0.38 -2.37
CA LYS A 17 -8.28 1.74 -2.80
C LYS A 17 -7.11 2.32 -1.99
N GLU A 18 -6.99 1.94 -0.72
CA GLU A 18 -5.91 2.33 0.18
C GLU A 18 -4.58 1.74 -0.30
N VAL A 19 -4.54 0.45 -0.63
CA VAL A 19 -3.32 -0.22 -1.10
C VAL A 19 -2.89 0.34 -2.46
N ALA A 20 -3.82 0.53 -3.39
CA ALA A 20 -3.52 1.12 -4.70
C ALA A 20 -2.97 2.55 -4.58
N LEU A 21 -3.53 3.36 -3.68
CA LEU A 21 -3.01 4.69 -3.37
C LEU A 21 -1.61 4.65 -2.77
N VAL A 22 -1.38 3.83 -1.73
CA VAL A 22 -0.07 3.71 -1.08
C VAL A 22 0.98 3.22 -2.08
N MET A 23 0.61 2.31 -2.98
CA MET A 23 1.46 1.84 -4.06
C MET A 23 1.88 2.99 -5.00
N MET A 24 0.97 3.89 -5.38
CA MET A 24 1.32 5.10 -6.14
C MET A 24 2.28 6.01 -5.37
N ILE A 25 2.03 6.25 -4.08
CA ILE A 25 2.87 7.12 -3.23
C ILE A 25 4.28 6.55 -3.09
N LEU A 26 4.40 5.25 -2.80
CA LEU A 26 5.70 4.57 -2.70
C LEU A 26 6.43 4.58 -4.03
N ARG A 27 5.69 4.47 -5.14
CA ARG A 27 6.30 4.52 -6.47
C ARG A 27 6.84 5.91 -6.77
N LEU A 28 6.04 6.95 -6.52
CA LEU A 28 6.46 8.34 -6.64
C LEU A 28 7.73 8.61 -5.81
N ASN A 29 7.76 8.19 -4.55
CA ASN A 29 8.93 8.33 -3.68
C ASN A 29 10.18 7.64 -4.27
N THR A 30 10.02 6.46 -4.87
CA THR A 30 11.13 5.75 -5.50
C THR A 30 11.68 6.50 -6.71
N LEU A 31 10.79 7.07 -7.54
CA LEU A 31 11.18 7.84 -8.72
C LEU A 31 11.88 9.15 -8.35
N LEU A 32 11.44 9.81 -7.27
CA LEU A 32 12.00 11.08 -6.78
C LEU A 32 13.46 10.95 -6.30
N LYS A 33 13.94 9.74 -6.01
CA LYS A 33 15.36 9.49 -5.68
C LYS A 33 16.31 9.68 -6.87
N GLY A 34 15.78 9.79 -8.10
CA GLY A 34 16.56 10.14 -9.29
C GLY A 34 17.38 9.00 -9.91
N HIS A 35 17.39 7.80 -9.32
CA HIS A 35 18.16 6.66 -9.86
C HIS A 35 17.43 5.88 -10.98
N SER A 36 16.15 6.13 -11.20
CA SER A 36 15.32 5.38 -12.16
C SER A 36 15.34 5.97 -13.58
N GLY A 37 15.75 7.23 -13.74
CA GLY A 37 15.72 7.93 -15.03
C GLY A 37 14.31 8.28 -15.52
N ALA A 38 13.38 8.52 -14.61
CA ALA A 38 12.02 8.98 -14.92
C ALA A 38 12.01 10.45 -15.34
N THR A 39 11.14 10.81 -16.28
CA THR A 39 10.92 12.20 -16.66
C THR A 39 10.12 12.95 -15.58
N LEU A 40 10.24 14.28 -15.63
CA LEU A 40 9.43 15.15 -14.77
C LEU A 40 7.93 15.04 -15.08
N GLU A 41 7.57 14.75 -16.33
CA GLU A 41 6.19 14.55 -16.75
C GLU A 41 5.57 13.33 -16.07
N LEU A 42 6.28 12.20 -16.04
CA LEU A 42 5.86 10.99 -15.34
C LEU A 42 5.64 11.25 -13.84
N VAL A 43 6.60 11.93 -13.19
CA VAL A 43 6.51 12.29 -11.77
C VAL A 43 5.29 13.17 -11.51
N ARG A 44 5.05 14.18 -12.36
CA ARG A 44 3.89 15.08 -12.27
C ARG A 44 2.56 14.38 -12.56
N GLN A 45 2.55 13.34 -13.40
CA GLN A 45 1.34 12.56 -13.66
C GLN A 45 0.97 11.71 -12.44
N LEU A 46 1.94 11.02 -11.84
CA LEU A 46 1.72 10.28 -10.59
C LEU A 46 1.25 11.20 -9.46
N GLN A 47 1.91 12.35 -9.29
CA GLN A 47 1.51 13.35 -8.31
C GLN A 47 0.06 13.81 -8.52
N PHE A 48 -0.33 14.03 -9.77
CA PHE A 48 -1.69 14.42 -10.12
C PHE A 48 -2.71 13.35 -9.75
N PHE A 49 -2.48 12.08 -10.12
CA PHE A 49 -3.35 10.96 -9.74
C PHE A 49 -3.53 10.85 -8.23
N ILE A 50 -2.43 11.00 -7.46
CA ILE A 50 -2.46 10.95 -6.00
C ILE A 50 -3.29 12.10 -5.42
N ASN A 51 -3.08 13.32 -5.89
CA ASN A 51 -3.77 14.52 -5.37
C ASN A 51 -5.26 14.50 -5.70
N GLU A 52 -5.63 14.12 -6.93
CA GLU A 52 -7.02 14.04 -7.39
C GLU A 52 -7.71 12.73 -6.98
N ARG A 53 -7.00 11.84 -6.28
CA ARG A 53 -7.51 10.52 -5.85
C ARG A 53 -8.07 9.73 -7.04
N ILE A 54 -7.36 9.74 -8.17
CA ILE A 54 -7.63 8.86 -9.31
C ILE A 54 -6.92 7.54 -9.01
N ILE A 55 -7.67 6.55 -8.55
CA ILE A 55 -7.08 5.31 -8.03
C ILE A 55 -7.17 4.22 -9.10
N PRO A 56 -6.04 3.71 -9.63
CA PRO A 56 -6.08 2.63 -10.61
C PRO A 56 -6.69 1.36 -10.02
N ILE A 57 -7.50 0.66 -10.82
CA ILE A 57 -8.01 -0.66 -10.46
C ILE A 57 -6.93 -1.69 -10.81
N ILE A 58 -6.35 -2.29 -9.76
CA ILE A 58 -5.17 -3.15 -9.89
C ILE A 58 -5.52 -4.52 -9.34
N PRO A 59 -5.56 -5.58 -10.17
CA PRO A 59 -5.78 -6.94 -9.71
C PRO A 59 -4.71 -7.42 -8.72
N GLN A 60 -5.11 -8.18 -7.70
CA GLN A 60 -4.22 -8.63 -6.62
C GLN A 60 -3.27 -9.75 -7.03
N GLN A 61 -3.66 -10.60 -8.00
CA GLN A 61 -2.88 -11.77 -8.40
C GLN A 61 -2.07 -11.49 -9.67
N GLY A 62 -0.86 -12.04 -9.75
CA GLY A 62 0.03 -11.91 -10.91
C GLY A 62 1.45 -11.42 -10.57
N SER A 63 1.70 -10.97 -9.34
CA SER A 63 3.08 -10.77 -8.86
C SER A 63 3.69 -12.10 -8.42
N LEU A 64 4.98 -12.30 -8.75
CA LEU A 64 5.79 -13.41 -8.28
C LEU A 64 6.62 -13.06 -7.02
N GLY A 65 6.56 -11.81 -6.56
CA GLY A 65 7.22 -11.37 -5.32
C GLY A 65 8.75 -11.38 -5.29
N ALA A 66 9.43 -11.89 -6.33
CA ALA A 66 10.88 -12.08 -6.33
C ALA A 66 11.68 -11.05 -7.16
N SER A 67 11.09 -10.46 -8.22
CA SER A 67 11.80 -9.60 -9.18
C SER A 67 11.02 -8.33 -9.59
N GLY A 68 10.05 -7.95 -8.75
CA GLY A 68 9.18 -6.81 -8.99
C GLY A 68 7.73 -7.22 -9.22
N ASP A 69 6.83 -6.40 -8.70
CA ASP A 69 5.38 -6.52 -8.82
C ASP A 69 4.92 -6.07 -10.22
N LEU A 70 5.49 -6.72 -11.25
CA LEU A 70 5.37 -6.33 -12.65
C LEU A 70 3.91 -6.23 -13.10
N ALA A 71 3.08 -7.23 -12.80
CA ALA A 71 1.69 -7.23 -13.23
C ALA A 71 0.85 -6.13 -12.53
N PRO A 72 0.87 -6.01 -11.18
CA PRO A 72 0.18 -4.91 -10.50
C PRO A 72 0.64 -3.52 -10.97
N LEU A 73 1.95 -3.31 -11.09
CA LEU A 73 2.49 -2.01 -11.50
C LEU A 73 2.28 -1.72 -12.99
N SER A 74 2.08 -2.75 -13.82
CA SER A 74 1.68 -2.56 -15.22
C SER A 74 0.25 -2.01 -15.31
N HIS A 75 -0.68 -2.49 -14.49
CA HIS A 75 -2.04 -1.92 -14.41
C HIS A 75 -2.04 -0.46 -13.93
N LEU A 76 -1.17 -0.13 -12.95
CA LEU A 76 -0.93 1.27 -12.57
C LEU A 76 -0.40 2.09 -13.76
N ALA A 77 0.57 1.57 -14.49
CA ALA A 77 1.15 2.26 -15.63
C ALA A 77 0.17 2.44 -16.80
N LEU A 78 -0.75 1.49 -17.02
CA LEU A 78 -1.85 1.64 -17.97
C LEU A 78 -2.73 2.84 -17.61
N ALA A 79 -3.12 2.98 -16.35
CA ALA A 79 -3.95 4.10 -15.92
C ALA A 79 -3.28 5.46 -16.23
N LEU A 80 -1.97 5.59 -16.00
CA LEU A 80 -1.24 6.84 -16.26
C LEU A 80 -1.23 7.26 -17.73
N ILE A 81 -1.24 6.28 -18.66
CA ILE A 81 -1.28 6.50 -20.10
C ILE A 81 -2.70 6.57 -20.66
N GLY A 82 -3.72 6.65 -19.78
CA GLY A 82 -5.13 6.73 -20.17
C GLY A 82 -5.77 5.38 -20.49
N GLU A 83 -5.10 4.27 -20.25
CA GLU A 83 -5.64 2.93 -20.50
C GLU A 83 -6.12 2.25 -19.21
N GLY A 84 -7.07 1.33 -19.34
CA GLY A 84 -7.62 0.62 -18.18
C GLY A 84 -8.55 1.47 -17.32
N LYS A 85 -8.91 0.94 -16.17
CA LYS A 85 -9.95 1.51 -15.31
C LYS A 85 -9.40 2.11 -14.02
N VAL A 86 -10.09 3.14 -13.55
CA VAL A 86 -9.78 3.86 -12.33
C VAL A 86 -11.04 4.06 -11.50
N LEU A 87 -10.89 4.11 -10.18
CA LEU A 87 -11.89 4.60 -9.26
C LEU A 87 -11.67 6.11 -9.07
N HIS A 88 -12.66 6.92 -9.42
CA HIS A 88 -12.65 8.36 -9.18
C HIS A 88 -14.00 8.81 -8.65
N ARG A 89 -14.02 9.56 -7.54
CA ARG A 89 -15.24 10.05 -6.86
C ARG A 89 -16.26 8.94 -6.51
N GLY A 90 -15.77 7.72 -6.26
CA GLY A 90 -16.59 6.57 -5.89
C GLY A 90 -17.13 5.76 -7.07
N GLU A 91 -16.82 6.15 -8.31
CA GLU A 91 -17.26 5.47 -9.52
C GLU A 91 -16.08 4.86 -10.28
N GLU A 92 -16.28 3.66 -10.82
CA GLU A 92 -15.36 3.03 -11.74
C GLU A 92 -15.56 3.61 -13.14
N LYS A 93 -14.49 4.18 -13.70
CA LYS A 93 -14.48 4.83 -15.02
C LYS A 93 -13.22 4.44 -15.79
N ASP A 94 -13.25 4.61 -17.11
CA ASP A 94 -12.04 4.51 -17.92
C ASP A 94 -11.09 5.67 -17.59
N SER A 95 -9.79 5.37 -17.52
CA SER A 95 -8.78 6.37 -17.13
C SER A 95 -8.76 7.58 -18.08
N ASP A 96 -8.90 7.34 -19.40
CA ASP A 96 -8.94 8.41 -20.39
C ASP A 96 -10.12 9.36 -20.20
N ASP A 97 -11.30 8.85 -19.82
CA ASP A 97 -12.47 9.68 -19.59
C ASP A 97 -12.28 10.58 -18.36
N VAL A 98 -11.71 10.05 -17.27
CA VAL A 98 -11.38 10.85 -16.07
C VAL A 98 -10.33 11.91 -16.38
N LEU A 99 -9.31 11.57 -17.17
CA LEU A 99 -8.30 12.54 -17.59
C LEU A 99 -8.90 13.66 -18.46
N ARG A 100 -9.79 13.31 -19.41
CA ARG A 100 -10.53 14.29 -20.22
C ARG A 100 -11.44 15.17 -19.35
N GLU A 101 -12.19 14.60 -18.41
CA GLU A 101 -13.02 15.34 -17.44
C GLU A 101 -12.21 16.39 -16.65
N LEU A 102 -10.96 16.06 -16.29
CA LEU A 102 -10.07 16.92 -15.51
C LEU A 102 -9.13 17.78 -16.38
N ASN A 103 -9.36 17.84 -17.70
CA ASN A 103 -8.52 18.59 -18.65
C ASN A 103 -7.02 18.22 -18.57
N ARG A 104 -6.73 16.95 -18.29
CA ARG A 104 -5.37 16.41 -18.21
C ARG A 104 -5.11 15.49 -19.40
N GLN A 105 -3.92 15.57 -19.97
CA GLN A 105 -3.51 14.67 -21.04
C GLN A 105 -2.99 13.34 -20.47
N PRO A 106 -3.22 12.21 -21.17
CA PRO A 106 -2.55 10.96 -20.87
C PRO A 106 -1.03 11.07 -21.00
N LEU A 107 -0.30 10.32 -20.17
CA LEU A 107 1.16 10.33 -20.21
C LEU A 107 1.69 9.67 -21.48
N ASN A 108 2.62 10.32 -22.17
CA ASN A 108 3.35 9.70 -23.28
C ASN A 108 4.71 9.17 -22.81
N LEU A 109 4.79 7.86 -22.59
CA LEU A 109 5.99 7.21 -22.05
C LEU A 109 7.19 7.28 -23.00
N GLN A 110 8.30 7.81 -22.49
CA GLN A 110 9.58 7.85 -23.16
C GLN A 110 10.37 6.54 -22.97
N ALA A 111 11.54 6.47 -23.60
CA ALA A 111 12.44 5.33 -23.46
C ALA A 111 12.76 5.05 -21.98
N LYS A 112 12.77 3.77 -21.58
CA LYS A 112 13.03 3.26 -20.21
C LYS A 112 11.97 3.59 -19.15
N GLU A 113 11.06 4.53 -19.39
CA GLU A 113 10.06 4.94 -18.38
C GLU A 113 9.08 3.82 -18.02
N GLY A 114 8.66 3.02 -19.01
CA GLY A 114 7.77 1.88 -18.74
C GLY A 114 8.42 0.86 -17.78
N LEU A 115 9.70 0.54 -17.99
CA LEU A 115 10.44 -0.32 -17.07
C LEU A 115 10.64 0.35 -15.70
N ALA A 116 10.96 1.64 -15.72
CA ALA A 116 11.08 2.46 -14.52
C ALA A 116 9.75 2.67 -13.78
N LEU A 117 8.60 2.26 -14.33
CA LEU A 117 7.30 2.24 -13.64
C LEU A 117 6.95 0.88 -13.05
N ILE A 118 7.26 -0.20 -13.77
CA ILE A 118 6.83 -1.55 -13.40
C ILE A 118 7.86 -2.32 -12.56
N ASN A 119 9.13 -1.92 -12.61
CA ASN A 119 10.19 -2.60 -11.87
C ASN A 119 10.30 -2.07 -10.44
N GLY A 120 9.64 -2.74 -9.50
CA GLY A 120 9.77 -2.50 -8.08
C GLY A 120 8.80 -3.31 -7.24
N THR A 121 8.93 -3.23 -5.92
CA THR A 121 8.17 -4.04 -4.94
C THR A 121 7.06 -3.24 -4.25
N GLN A 122 6.52 -2.21 -4.93
CA GLN A 122 5.58 -1.29 -4.30
C GLN A 122 4.22 -1.92 -3.99
N ALA A 123 3.78 -2.97 -4.70
CA ALA A 123 2.50 -3.61 -4.39
C ALA A 123 2.60 -4.39 -3.07
N MET A 124 3.63 -5.24 -2.92
CA MET A 124 3.85 -5.97 -1.67
C MET A 124 4.17 -5.02 -0.50
N THR A 125 4.91 -3.94 -0.76
CA THR A 125 5.28 -2.97 0.28
C THR A 125 4.04 -2.20 0.72
N ALA A 126 3.19 -1.78 -0.21
CA ALA A 126 1.93 -1.11 0.12
C ALA A 126 1.01 -2.01 0.93
N GLN A 127 0.82 -3.26 0.50
CA GLN A 127 0.03 -4.24 1.25
C GLN A 127 0.61 -4.48 2.63
N GLY A 128 1.93 -4.64 2.74
CA GLY A 128 2.63 -4.85 4.02
C GLY A 128 2.48 -3.67 4.97
N VAL A 129 2.54 -2.42 4.47
CA VAL A 129 2.33 -1.22 5.29
C VAL A 129 0.92 -1.17 5.85
N ILE A 130 -0.10 -1.40 5.01
CA ILE A 130 -1.50 -1.42 5.45
C ILE A 130 -1.73 -2.52 6.47
N SER A 131 -1.30 -3.75 6.16
CA SER A 131 -1.45 -4.89 7.07
C SER A 131 -0.68 -4.71 8.37
N TYR A 132 0.46 -4.01 8.38
CA TYR A 132 1.19 -3.70 9.60
C TYR A 132 0.43 -2.74 10.51
N ILE A 133 -0.16 -1.68 9.95
CA ILE A 133 -0.97 -0.71 10.70
C ILE A 133 -2.21 -1.41 11.29
N GLU A 134 -2.89 -2.24 10.49
CA GLU A 134 -4.04 -3.02 10.95
C GLU A 134 -3.65 -4.03 12.05
N ALA A 135 -2.51 -4.71 11.90
CA ALA A 135 -2.01 -5.64 12.90
C ALA A 135 -1.63 -4.95 14.22
N GLU A 136 -1.11 -3.72 14.17
CA GLU A 136 -0.82 -2.92 15.36
C GLU A 136 -2.11 -2.55 16.11
N ASP A 137 -3.13 -2.08 15.41
CA ASP A 137 -4.43 -1.75 16.01
C ASP A 137 -5.10 -2.99 16.62
N LEU A 138 -5.10 -4.12 15.89
CA LEU A 138 -5.58 -5.40 16.41
C LEU A 138 -4.79 -5.87 17.63
N GLY A 139 -3.46 -5.62 17.65
CA GLY A 139 -2.61 -5.88 18.81
C GLY A 139 -3.11 -5.13 20.04
N TYR A 140 -3.34 -3.82 19.92
CA TYR A 140 -3.88 -3.03 21.03
C TYR A 140 -5.26 -3.50 21.47
N GLN A 141 -6.19 -3.74 20.53
CA GLN A 141 -7.54 -4.22 20.86
C GLN A 141 -7.50 -5.57 21.59
N SER A 142 -6.62 -6.48 21.15
CA SER A 142 -6.42 -7.76 21.80
C SER A 142 -5.94 -7.61 23.24
N GLU A 143 -5.04 -6.66 23.52
CA GLU A 143 -4.60 -6.35 24.90
C GLU A 143 -5.74 -5.87 25.78
N TRP A 144 -6.59 -4.97 25.29
CA TRP A 144 -7.76 -4.49 26.04
C TRP A 144 -8.74 -5.62 26.38
N ILE A 145 -9.03 -6.47 25.41
CA ILE A 145 -9.92 -7.63 25.61
C ILE A 145 -9.30 -8.60 26.62
N ALA A 146 -7.99 -8.86 26.51
CA ALA A 146 -7.28 -9.72 27.45
C ALA A 146 -7.32 -9.15 28.88
N ALA A 147 -7.10 -7.84 29.05
CA ALA A 147 -7.18 -7.16 30.34
C ALA A 147 -8.57 -7.30 30.99
N LEU A 148 -9.63 -7.00 30.23
CA LEU A 148 -11.01 -7.10 30.71
C LEU A 148 -11.37 -8.55 31.10
N THR A 149 -10.94 -9.52 30.28
CA THR A 149 -11.16 -10.94 30.54
C THR A 149 -10.42 -11.38 31.80
N HIS A 150 -9.15 -10.98 31.94
CA HIS A 150 -8.33 -11.31 33.10
C HIS A 150 -8.90 -10.74 34.40
N GLN A 151 -9.38 -9.50 34.37
CA GLN A 151 -10.06 -8.87 35.50
C GLN A 151 -11.36 -9.60 35.85
N SER A 152 -12.17 -9.96 34.86
CA SER A 152 -13.44 -10.68 35.06
C SER A 152 -13.26 -12.06 35.69
N LEU A 153 -12.09 -12.68 35.47
CA LEU A 153 -11.72 -13.98 36.03
C LEU A 153 -10.98 -13.89 37.37
N ASN A 154 -10.79 -12.68 37.93
CA ASN A 154 -9.93 -12.43 39.10
C ASN A 154 -8.52 -13.05 38.92
N GLY A 155 -7.95 -12.90 37.72
CA GLY A 155 -6.66 -13.49 37.38
C GLY A 155 -5.50 -12.88 38.19
N ILE A 156 -4.46 -13.67 38.43
CA ILE A 156 -3.26 -13.26 39.16
C ILE A 156 -2.48 -12.21 38.35
N ILE A 157 -2.13 -11.09 38.98
CA ILE A 157 -1.44 -9.97 38.31
C ILE A 157 0.09 -9.99 38.47
N ASP A 158 0.64 -10.82 39.37
CA ASP A 158 2.08 -10.92 39.64
C ASP A 158 2.91 -11.21 38.38
N ALA A 159 2.34 -11.98 37.45
CA ALA A 159 2.98 -12.33 36.18
C ALA A 159 3.30 -11.11 35.30
N TYR A 160 2.57 -10.01 35.46
CA TYR A 160 2.71 -8.78 34.65
C TYR A 160 3.60 -7.72 35.30
N ARG A 161 4.15 -8.00 36.50
CA ARG A 161 5.03 -7.05 37.19
C ARG A 161 6.27 -6.73 36.36
N HIS A 162 6.66 -5.46 36.38
CA HIS A 162 7.76 -4.95 35.57
C HIS A 162 9.08 -5.70 35.81
N ASP A 163 9.39 -6.04 37.07
CA ASP A 163 10.60 -6.76 37.48
C ASP A 163 10.68 -8.18 36.89
N VAL A 164 9.58 -8.94 36.92
CA VAL A 164 9.48 -10.29 36.32
C VAL A 164 9.77 -10.23 34.83
N HIS A 165 9.19 -9.24 34.15
CA HIS A 165 9.48 -9.06 32.74
C HIS A 165 10.92 -8.62 32.55
N ALA A 166 11.41 -7.55 33.22
CA ALA A 166 12.75 -6.95 33.06
C ALA A 166 13.87 -7.99 32.87
N VAL A 167 13.90 -9.03 33.70
CA VAL A 167 14.89 -10.12 33.66
C VAL A 167 14.92 -10.88 32.31
N ARG A 168 13.79 -11.05 31.61
CA ARG A 168 13.69 -11.80 30.34
C ARG A 168 14.21 -11.03 29.08
N ASN A 169 14.56 -9.75 29.22
CA ASN A 169 15.10 -8.85 28.17
C ASN A 169 14.49 -8.85 26.72
N PHE A 170 13.16 -8.75 26.55
CA PHE A 170 12.51 -8.51 25.26
C PHE A 170 12.22 -7.00 25.02
N LYS A 171 12.49 -6.49 23.81
CA LYS A 171 12.37 -5.05 23.47
C LYS A 171 10.93 -4.50 23.48
N ASN A 172 9.91 -5.27 23.08
CA ASN A 172 8.52 -4.80 22.96
C ASN A 172 7.68 -5.05 24.23
N ARG A 173 8.23 -4.73 25.40
CA ARG A 173 7.71 -5.15 26.71
C ARG A 173 6.68 -4.22 27.34
N LEU A 174 6.66 -2.95 26.95
CA LEU A 174 5.76 -1.92 27.49
C LEU A 174 4.29 -2.10 27.05
N MET A 175 4.03 -2.91 26.03
CA MET A 175 2.68 -3.21 25.54
C MET A 175 1.90 -4.05 26.57
N TRP A 176 2.47 -5.19 26.98
CA TRP A 176 1.87 -6.15 27.93
C TRP A 176 1.61 -5.62 29.34
N GLN A 177 2.28 -4.54 29.76
CA GLN A 177 2.08 -3.95 31.09
C GLN A 177 0.75 -3.20 31.21
N ARG A 178 0.11 -2.88 30.08
CA ARG A 178 -1.19 -2.20 30.05
C ARG A 178 -2.35 -3.07 30.53
N VAL A 179 -2.15 -4.39 30.54
CA VAL A 179 -3.13 -5.37 31.04
C VAL A 179 -3.42 -5.18 32.54
N CYS A 180 -2.54 -4.52 33.30
CA CYS A 180 -2.66 -4.37 34.75
C CYS A 180 -3.05 -2.97 35.25
N VAL A 181 -3.28 -1.97 34.39
CA VAL A 181 -3.46 -0.56 34.82
C VAL A 181 -4.92 -0.18 35.09
N ILE A 182 -5.85 -1.14 35.12
CA ILE A 182 -7.30 -0.88 35.34
C ILE A 182 -7.71 -1.13 36.81
N GLY A 183 -6.78 -0.99 37.76
CA GLY A 183 -7.01 -1.18 39.20
C GLY A 183 -6.45 -0.04 40.03
#